data_AF-A0AA87Y5Q9-F1
#
_entry.id   AF-A0AA87Y5Q9-F1
#
_cell.length_a   1.000
_cell.length_b   1.000
_cell.length_c   1.000
_cell.angle_alpha   90.00
_cell.angle_beta   90.00
_cell.angle_gamma   90.00
#
_symmetry.space_group_name_H-M   'P 1'
#
loop_
_entity.id
_entity.type
_entity.pdbx_description
1 polymer ?
#
loop_
_entity_poly.entity_id
_entity_poly.type
_entity_poly.pdbx_seq_one_letter_code
_entity_poly.pdbx_strand_id
1 'polypeptide(L)'
;MAFDLGNMLQQYLGGAADPARAEKDFGNVAQQAPKASVAQGVTEALRSDQTPPFATLVSQLFGRSDPTQRAGMLNQLLANVSPAMLASLAGGVGSLFKGGAQPQVTPEQAEQITPAQVQEIAATAEQHNPGIVDHMGNFYAEHPTLVKALGGAALAIVLGKIAQSHRN
;
A
#
# COMPACT_ATOMS: atom_id res chain seq x y z
N MET A 1 2.57 -14.92 -30.61
CA MET A 1 1.79 -13.69 -30.35
C MET A 1 2.57 -12.87 -29.35
N ALA A 2 3.13 -11.73 -29.77
CA ALA A 2 3.80 -10.82 -28.85
C ALA A 2 2.74 -10.23 -27.92
N PHE A 3 2.99 -10.29 -26.61
CA PHE A 3 2.13 -9.66 -25.62
C PHE A 3 2.22 -8.14 -25.82
N ASP A 4 1.16 -7.52 -26.32
CA ASP A 4 1.15 -6.10 -26.66
C ASP A 4 0.92 -5.25 -25.40
N LEU A 5 1.97 -5.22 -24.58
CA LEU A 5 1.99 -4.54 -23.30
C LEU A 5 1.73 -3.04 -23.47
N GLY A 6 2.15 -2.47 -24.61
CA GLY A 6 1.86 -1.09 -25.01
C GLY A 6 0.38 -0.81 -25.18
N ASN A 7 -0.33 -1.60 -25.98
CA ASN A 7 -1.77 -1.42 -26.20
C ASN A 7 -2.60 -1.63 -24.91
N MET A 8 -2.18 -2.57 -24.07
CA MET A 8 -2.83 -2.83 -22.78
C MET A 8 -2.67 -1.65 -21.81
N LEU A 9 -1.46 -1.14 -21.66
CA LEU A 9 -1.13 0.02 -20.83
C LEU A 9 -1.82 1.31 -21.32
N GLN A 10 -2.02 1.46 -22.63
CA GLN A 10 -2.79 2.57 -23.22
C GLN A 10 -4.27 2.56 -22.80
N GLN A 11 -4.82 1.38 -22.51
CA GLN A 11 -6.21 1.22 -22.07
C GLN A 11 -6.41 1.75 -20.64
N TYR A 12 -5.39 1.63 -19.79
CA TYR A 12 -5.38 2.18 -18.42
C TYR A 12 -5.24 3.71 -18.40
N LEU A 13 -4.51 4.29 -19.36
CA LEU A 13 -4.42 5.74 -19.53
C LEU A 13 -5.74 6.38 -20.02
N GLY A 14 -6.58 5.62 -20.70
CA GLY A 14 -7.87 6.07 -21.23
C GLY A 14 -9.04 6.07 -20.24
N GLY A 15 -8.82 5.72 -18.97
CA GLY A 15 -9.83 5.76 -17.91
C GLY A 15 -10.87 4.63 -17.91
N ALA A 16 -10.79 3.68 -18.87
CA ALA A 16 -11.71 2.54 -18.99
C ALA A 16 -11.08 1.23 -18.49
N ALA A 17 -10.30 1.31 -17.42
CA ALA A 17 -9.63 0.16 -16.82
C ALA A 17 -10.62 -0.70 -16.04
N ASP A 18 -10.84 -1.93 -16.50
CA ASP A 18 -11.62 -2.90 -15.75
C ASP A 18 -10.82 -3.36 -14.51
N PRO A 19 -11.34 -3.20 -13.28
CA PRO A 19 -10.59 -3.51 -12.06
C PRO A 19 -10.21 -4.99 -11.97
N ALA A 20 -11.04 -5.90 -12.50
CA ALA A 20 -10.73 -7.33 -12.50
C ALA A 20 -9.64 -7.68 -13.52
N ARG A 21 -9.54 -6.92 -14.61
CA ARG A 21 -8.42 -7.03 -15.56
C ARG A 21 -7.14 -6.44 -14.98
N ALA A 22 -7.23 -5.30 -14.27
CA ALA A 22 -6.11 -4.64 -13.61
C ALA A 22 -5.35 -5.59 -12.67
N GLU A 23 -6.06 -6.41 -11.90
CA GLU A 23 -5.46 -7.43 -11.02
C GLU A 23 -4.65 -8.49 -11.77
N LYS A 24 -5.16 -8.95 -12.92
CA LYS A 24 -4.52 -9.97 -13.75
C LYS A 24 -3.32 -9.40 -14.51
N ASP A 25 -3.50 -8.20 -15.02
CA ASP A 25 -2.55 -7.44 -15.82
C ASP A 25 -1.36 -6.95 -15.00
N PHE A 26 -1.61 -6.47 -13.78
CA PHE A 26 -0.58 -6.05 -12.84
C PHE A 26 0.44 -7.14 -12.57
N GLY A 27 0.02 -8.40 -12.44
CA GLY A 27 0.96 -9.51 -12.24
C GLY A 27 1.98 -9.65 -13.38
N ASN A 28 1.52 -9.52 -14.63
CA ASN A 28 2.38 -9.61 -15.81
C ASN A 28 3.28 -8.37 -15.96
N VAL A 29 2.71 -7.18 -15.73
CA VAL A 29 3.44 -5.91 -15.85
C VAL A 29 4.45 -5.76 -14.73
N ALA A 30 4.12 -6.07 -13.47
CA ALA A 30 5.03 -5.96 -12.34
C ALA A 30 6.24 -6.91 -12.44
N GLN A 31 6.11 -8.04 -13.14
CA GLN A 31 7.24 -8.93 -13.42
C GLN A 31 8.20 -8.37 -14.49
N GLN A 32 7.71 -7.54 -15.41
CA GLN A 32 8.48 -7.03 -16.55
C GLN A 32 8.95 -5.59 -16.35
N ALA A 33 8.20 -4.80 -15.59
CA ALA A 33 8.49 -3.40 -15.32
C ALA A 33 9.58 -3.25 -14.25
N PRO A 34 10.37 -2.17 -14.30
CA PRO A 34 11.31 -1.85 -13.24
C PRO A 34 10.60 -1.67 -11.90
N LYS A 35 11.16 -2.24 -10.82
CA LYS A 35 10.61 -2.07 -9.46
C LYS A 35 10.38 -0.61 -9.09
N ALA A 36 11.27 0.28 -9.52
CA ALA A 36 11.13 1.72 -9.29
C ALA A 36 9.87 2.31 -9.93
N SER A 37 9.54 1.90 -11.17
CA SER A 37 8.33 2.34 -11.87
C SER A 37 7.06 1.80 -11.19
N VAL A 38 7.11 0.56 -10.69
CA VAL A 38 6.01 -0.02 -9.91
C VAL A 38 5.81 0.73 -8.59
N ALA A 39 6.88 0.98 -7.84
CA ALA A 39 6.84 1.73 -6.58
C ALA A 39 6.29 3.15 -6.77
N GLN A 40 6.72 3.85 -7.82
CA GLN A 40 6.17 5.16 -8.18
C GLN A 40 4.69 5.08 -8.54
N GLY A 41 4.27 4.06 -9.31
CA GLY A 41 2.86 3.83 -9.62
C GLY A 41 2.01 3.55 -8.40
N VAL A 42 2.51 2.77 -7.43
CA VAL A 42 1.79 2.50 -6.17
C VAL A 42 1.72 3.75 -5.31
N THR A 43 2.81 4.50 -5.20
CA THR A 43 2.84 5.77 -4.47
C THR A 43 1.83 6.77 -5.06
N GLU A 44 1.80 6.90 -6.39
CA GLU A 44 0.83 7.75 -7.08
C GLU A 44 -0.60 7.27 -6.83
N ALA A 45 -0.83 5.96 -6.91
CA ALA A 45 -2.14 5.39 -6.60
C ALA A 45 -2.57 5.72 -5.17
N LEU A 46 -1.70 5.56 -4.17
CA LEU A 46 -1.99 5.88 -2.77
C LEU A 46 -2.21 7.38 -2.51
N ARG A 47 -1.60 8.26 -3.32
CA ARG A 47 -1.75 9.72 -3.22
C ARG A 47 -2.88 10.27 -4.08
N SER A 48 -3.39 9.49 -5.02
CA SER A 48 -4.36 9.96 -6.01
C SER A 48 -5.72 10.25 -5.36
N ASP A 49 -6.32 11.38 -5.72
CA ASP A 49 -7.70 11.75 -5.34
C ASP A 49 -8.76 10.75 -5.84
N GLN A 50 -8.41 9.92 -6.84
CA GLN A 50 -9.28 8.86 -7.35
C GLN A 50 -9.28 7.62 -6.45
N THR A 51 -8.39 7.55 -5.46
CA THR A 51 -8.38 6.51 -4.45
C THR A 51 -8.91 7.02 -3.12
N PRO A 52 -9.49 6.14 -2.29
CA PRO A 52 -9.77 6.48 -0.90
C PRO A 52 -8.49 6.97 -0.20
N PRO A 53 -8.60 7.78 0.86
CA PRO A 53 -7.45 8.24 1.63
C PRO A 53 -6.55 7.06 2.03
N PHE A 54 -5.22 7.28 2.03
CA PHE A 54 -4.23 6.26 2.37
C PHE A 54 -4.60 5.50 3.65
N ALA A 55 -4.98 6.23 4.70
CA ALA A 55 -5.43 5.65 5.96
C ALA A 55 -6.63 4.68 5.82
N THR A 56 -7.60 5.02 4.97
CA THR A 56 -8.78 4.20 4.69
C THR A 56 -8.43 2.96 3.86
N LEU A 57 -7.53 3.09 2.89
CA LEU A 57 -7.02 1.94 2.14
C LEU A 57 -6.32 0.94 3.06
N VAL A 58 -5.41 1.44 3.90
CA VAL A 58 -4.67 0.61 4.86
C VAL A 58 -5.62 -0.07 5.85
N SER A 59 -6.66 0.61 6.34
CA SER A 59 -7.61 -0.01 7.28
C SER A 59 -8.48 -1.09 6.63
N GLN A 60 -8.95 -0.87 5.40
CA GLN A 60 -9.68 -1.87 4.63
C GLN A 60 -8.82 -3.09 4.32
N LEU A 61 -7.58 -2.85 3.88
CA LEU A 61 -6.57 -3.88 3.66
C LEU A 61 -6.35 -4.71 4.91
N PHE A 62 -6.07 -4.03 6.02
CA PHE A 62 -5.82 -4.66 7.29
C PHE A 62 -7.00 -5.55 7.70
N GLY A 63 -8.23 -5.06 7.60
CA GLY A 63 -9.44 -5.84 7.90
C GLY A 63 -9.59 -7.10 7.05
N ARG A 64 -9.13 -7.06 5.79
CA ARG A 64 -9.24 -8.17 4.83
C ARG A 64 -8.02 -9.12 4.83
N SER A 65 -6.92 -8.71 5.43
CA SER A 65 -5.66 -9.47 5.52
C SER A 65 -5.65 -10.46 6.69
N ASP A 66 -4.86 -11.53 6.54
CA ASP A 66 -4.58 -12.51 7.60
C ASP A 66 -3.64 -11.93 8.69
N PRO A 67 -3.61 -12.52 9.90
CA PRO A 67 -2.76 -12.07 11.02
C PRO A 67 -1.30 -11.82 10.64
N THR A 68 -0.71 -12.71 9.84
CA THR A 68 0.68 -12.59 9.37
C THR A 68 0.87 -11.39 8.45
N GLN A 69 -0.08 -11.13 7.56
CA GLN A 69 -0.02 -9.98 6.64
C GLN A 69 -0.26 -8.67 7.40
N ARG A 70 -1.21 -8.67 8.33
CA ARG A 70 -1.49 -7.55 9.23
C ARG A 70 -0.27 -7.14 10.03
N ALA A 71 0.42 -8.11 10.63
CA ALA A 71 1.69 -7.89 11.33
C ALA A 71 2.75 -7.30 10.40
N GLY A 72 2.92 -7.86 9.20
CA GLY A 72 3.85 -7.31 8.19
C GLY A 72 3.56 -5.87 7.80
N MET A 73 2.28 -5.52 7.55
CA MET A 73 1.87 -4.15 7.24
C MET A 73 2.13 -3.20 8.40
N LEU A 74 1.79 -3.60 9.63
CA LEU A 74 2.04 -2.81 10.82
C LEU A 74 3.53 -2.61 11.05
N ASN A 75 4.35 -3.65 10.87
CA ASN A 75 5.80 -3.54 10.96
C ASN A 75 6.36 -2.55 9.95
N GLN A 76 5.84 -2.55 8.72
CA GLN A 76 6.27 -1.59 7.72
C GLN A 76 5.84 -0.17 8.05
N LEU A 77 4.60 0.02 8.52
CA LEU A 77 4.14 1.32 8.98
C LEU A 77 5.02 1.82 10.13
N LEU A 78 5.21 0.99 11.15
CA LEU A 78 5.99 1.32 12.35
C LEU A 78 7.47 1.56 12.05
N ALA A 79 8.05 0.85 11.08
CA ALA A 79 9.42 1.09 10.64
C ALA A 79 9.62 2.50 10.05
N ASN A 80 8.54 3.11 9.55
CA ASN A 80 8.54 4.46 8.98
C ASN A 80 7.88 5.50 9.90
N VAL A 81 7.25 5.08 10.99
CA VAL A 81 6.69 5.94 12.04
C VAL A 81 7.78 6.23 13.07
N SER A 82 8.12 7.51 13.22
CA SER A 82 9.14 7.93 14.18
C SER A 82 8.70 7.68 15.64
N PRO A 83 9.63 7.42 16.58
CA PRO A 83 9.31 7.26 18.00
C PRO A 83 8.50 8.42 18.59
N ALA A 84 8.70 9.64 18.08
CA ALA A 84 7.93 10.83 18.46
C ALA A 84 6.44 10.73 18.09
N MET A 85 6.09 10.12 16.95
CA MET A 85 4.71 9.87 16.55
C MET A 85 4.09 8.72 17.33
N LEU A 86 4.89 7.69 17.62
CA LEU A 86 4.47 6.60 18.48
C LEU A 86 4.12 7.12 19.88
N ALA A 87 4.85 8.12 20.38
CA ALA A 87 4.52 8.82 21.62
C ALA A 87 3.22 9.63 21.53
N SER A 88 2.90 10.25 20.38
CA SER A 88 1.60 10.93 20.20
C SER A 88 0.43 9.94 20.09
N LEU A 89 0.67 8.74 19.56
CA LEU A 89 -0.30 7.65 19.49
C LEU A 89 -0.40 6.83 20.79
N ALA A 90 0.51 7.07 21.74
CA ALA A 90 0.63 6.30 22.97
C ALA A 90 -0.58 6.44 23.92
N GLY A 91 -1.47 7.40 23.67
CA GLY A 91 -2.72 7.58 24.42
C GLY A 91 -3.78 6.51 24.15
N GLY A 92 -3.74 5.80 23.01
CA GLY A 92 -4.74 4.80 22.62
C GLY A 92 -4.17 3.43 22.23
N VAL A 93 -3.08 3.42 21.46
CA VAL A 93 -2.45 2.18 20.95
C VAL A 93 -1.16 1.83 21.71
N GLY A 94 -0.57 2.81 22.43
CA GLY A 94 0.69 2.63 23.16
C GLY A 94 0.68 1.56 24.25
N SER A 95 -0.49 1.22 24.79
CA SER A 95 -0.69 0.12 25.73
C SER A 95 -0.49 -1.25 25.08
N LEU A 96 -0.80 -1.40 23.79
CA LEU A 96 -0.54 -2.63 23.02
C LEU A 96 0.96 -2.80 22.73
N PHE A 97 1.70 -1.70 22.58
CA PHE A 97 3.15 -1.71 22.31
C PHE A 97 4.02 -1.74 23.57
N LYS A 98 3.43 -1.61 24.77
CA LYS A 98 4.15 -1.53 26.05
C LYS A 98 4.72 -2.87 26.54
N GLY A 99 4.42 -3.98 25.84
CA GLY A 99 4.64 -5.36 26.27
C GLY A 99 6.03 -5.98 26.02
N GLY A 100 6.98 -5.30 25.38
CA GLY A 100 8.38 -5.75 25.42
C GLY A 100 9.16 -5.65 24.10
N ALA A 101 10.28 -4.94 24.19
CA ALA A 101 11.59 -5.17 23.56
C ALA A 101 11.75 -5.40 22.04
N GLN A 102 10.69 -5.53 21.24
CA GLN A 102 10.82 -5.63 19.79
C GLN A 102 9.91 -4.62 19.08
N PRO A 103 10.45 -3.77 18.19
CA PRO A 103 9.67 -2.84 17.36
C PRO A 103 8.84 -3.57 16.28
N GLN A 104 8.59 -4.88 16.48
CA GLN A 104 7.92 -5.75 15.52
C GLN A 104 6.64 -6.29 16.16
N VAL A 105 5.51 -5.90 15.58
CA VAL A 105 4.19 -6.49 15.79
C VAL A 105 4.21 -7.94 15.34
N THR A 106 3.81 -8.83 16.24
CA THR A 106 3.58 -10.25 15.94
C THR A 106 2.20 -10.47 15.33
N PRO A 107 1.96 -11.59 14.61
CA PRO A 107 0.63 -11.93 14.09
C PRO A 107 -0.45 -11.91 15.17
N GLU A 108 -0.14 -12.42 16.37
CA GLU A 108 -1.05 -12.45 17.52
C GLU A 108 -1.39 -11.04 18.05
N GLN A 109 -0.42 -10.12 18.02
CA GLN A 109 -0.66 -8.71 18.36
C GLN A 109 -1.48 -8.00 17.28
N ALA A 110 -1.22 -8.33 16.02
CA ALA A 110 -1.96 -7.78 14.89
C ALA A 110 -3.44 -8.21 14.88
N GLU A 111 -3.77 -9.37 15.48
CA GLU A 111 -5.17 -9.77 15.70
C GLU A 111 -5.89 -8.91 16.74
N GLN A 112 -5.15 -8.40 17.74
CA GLN A 112 -5.71 -7.54 18.78
C GLN A 112 -5.88 -6.08 18.32
N ILE A 113 -5.18 -5.69 17.26
CA ILE A 113 -5.27 -4.36 16.67
C ILE A 113 -6.50 -4.30 15.77
N THR A 114 -7.32 -3.27 15.95
CA THR A 114 -8.51 -3.06 15.12
C THR A 114 -8.18 -2.25 13.85
N PRO A 115 -8.91 -2.43 12.74
CA PRO A 115 -8.74 -1.63 11.52
C PRO A 115 -8.81 -0.12 11.76
N ALA A 116 -9.66 0.33 12.69
CA ALA A 116 -9.79 1.74 13.05
C ALA A 116 -8.51 2.29 13.71
N GLN A 117 -7.84 1.51 14.56
CA GLN A 117 -6.55 1.90 15.13
C GLN A 117 -5.47 2.01 14.04
N VAL A 118 -5.46 1.08 13.08
CA VAL A 118 -4.53 1.14 11.94
C VAL A 118 -4.80 2.37 11.07
N GLN A 119 -6.07 2.70 10.85
CA GLN A 119 -6.47 3.92 10.14
C GLN A 119 -5.91 5.17 10.83
N GLU A 120 -6.05 5.27 12.15
CA GLU A 120 -5.57 6.41 12.91
C GLU A 120 -4.04 6.51 12.87
N ILE A 121 -3.33 5.38 13.00
CA ILE A 121 -1.87 5.32 12.86
C ILE A 121 -1.46 5.81 11.46
N ALA A 122 -2.09 5.28 10.40
CA ALA A 122 -1.78 5.62 9.02
C ALA A 122 -2.10 7.10 8.70
N ALA A 123 -3.24 7.61 9.18
CA ALA A 123 -3.63 9.02 9.00
C ALA A 123 -2.66 9.95 9.73
N THR A 124 -2.33 9.63 10.98
CA THR A 124 -1.36 10.41 11.77
C THR A 124 -0.01 10.38 11.05
N ALA A 125 0.47 9.18 10.68
CA ALA A 125 1.71 8.93 9.94
C ALA A 125 1.82 9.80 8.69
N GLU A 126 0.79 9.81 7.85
CA GLU A 126 0.72 10.62 6.64
C GLU A 126 0.76 12.13 6.95
N GLN A 127 0.01 12.59 7.96
CA GLN A 127 -0.05 14.01 8.33
C GLN A 127 1.30 14.57 8.80
N HIS A 128 2.07 13.80 9.56
CA HIS A 128 3.39 14.25 10.02
C HIS A 128 4.51 13.95 9.01
N ASN A 129 4.40 12.84 8.30
CA ASN A 129 5.40 12.41 7.33
C ASN A 129 4.71 11.97 6.02
N PRO A 130 4.49 12.89 5.07
CA PRO A 130 3.92 12.55 3.77
C PRO A 130 4.78 11.56 2.97
N GLY A 131 6.06 11.41 3.33
CA GLY A 131 6.96 10.39 2.76
C GLY A 131 6.60 8.95 3.13
N ILE A 132 5.74 8.73 4.14
CA ILE A 132 5.24 7.39 4.50
C ILE A 132 4.59 6.70 3.29
N VAL A 133 3.92 7.47 2.42
CA VAL A 133 3.23 6.99 1.23
C VAL A 133 4.23 6.44 0.20
N ASP A 134 5.37 7.11 0.02
CA ASP A 134 6.47 6.64 -0.83
C ASP A 134 7.10 5.34 -0.28
N HIS A 135 7.35 5.28 1.04
CA HIS A 135 7.90 4.08 1.68
C HIS A 135 6.93 2.88 1.60
N MET A 136 5.64 3.14 1.78
CA MET A 136 4.58 2.16 1.61
C MET A 136 4.49 1.71 0.15
N GLY A 137 4.55 2.63 -0.81
CA GLY A 137 4.57 2.32 -2.23
C GLY A 137 5.73 1.40 -2.62
N ASN A 138 6.92 1.65 -2.08
CA ASN A 138 8.08 0.78 -2.29
C ASN A 138 7.89 -0.62 -1.69
N PHE A 139 7.40 -0.70 -0.45
CA PHE A 139 7.10 -1.99 0.19
C PHE A 139 6.05 -2.79 -0.58
N TYR A 140 4.96 -2.14 -0.97
CA TYR A 140 3.91 -2.78 -1.75
C TYR A 140 4.46 -3.26 -3.11
N ALA A 141 5.32 -2.50 -3.78
CA ALA A 141 5.97 -2.96 -5.02
C ALA A 141 6.82 -4.24 -4.83
N GLU A 142 7.37 -4.48 -3.64
CA GLU A 142 8.06 -5.72 -3.29
C GLU A 142 7.12 -6.86 -2.90
N HIS A 143 5.89 -6.53 -2.51
CA HIS A 143 4.85 -7.47 -2.09
C HIS A 143 3.64 -7.43 -3.04
N PRO A 144 3.72 -8.00 -4.26
CA PRO A 144 2.65 -7.94 -5.27
C PRO A 144 1.31 -8.52 -4.78
N THR A 145 1.33 -9.47 -3.84
CA THR A 145 0.12 -9.99 -3.19
C THR A 145 -0.63 -8.91 -2.40
N LEU A 146 0.10 -8.01 -1.74
CA LEU A 146 -0.47 -6.90 -0.99
C LEU A 146 -0.95 -5.77 -1.92
N VAL A 147 -0.27 -5.53 -3.04
CA VAL A 147 -0.75 -4.58 -4.06
C VAL A 147 -2.10 -5.03 -4.63
N LYS A 148 -2.25 -6.34 -4.88
CA LYS A 148 -3.53 -6.89 -5.33
C LYS A 148 -4.65 -6.64 -4.32
N ALA A 149 -4.32 -6.69 -3.02
CA ALA A 149 -5.29 -6.41 -1.98
C ALA A 149 -5.75 -4.93 -1.99
N LEU A 150 -4.96 -3.97 -2.51
CA LEU A 150 -5.37 -2.55 -2.65
C LEU A 150 -6.60 -2.41 -3.56
N GLY A 151 -6.87 -3.41 -4.40
CA GLY A 151 -8.02 -3.48 -5.28
C GLY A 151 -7.75 -2.96 -6.68
N GLY A 152 -8.59 -3.37 -7.62
CA GLY A 152 -8.40 -3.10 -9.05
C GLY A 152 -8.36 -1.61 -9.44
N ALA A 153 -8.98 -0.72 -8.65
CA ALA A 153 -8.92 0.73 -8.89
C ALA A 153 -7.52 1.31 -8.63
N ALA A 154 -6.89 0.93 -7.51
CA ALA A 154 -5.51 1.33 -7.22
C ALA A 154 -4.57 0.75 -8.28
N LEU A 155 -4.75 -0.52 -8.64
CA LEU A 155 -3.95 -1.17 -9.68
C LEU A 155 -4.08 -0.52 -11.05
N ALA A 156 -5.28 -0.04 -11.41
CA ALA A 156 -5.47 0.69 -12.65
C ALA A 156 -4.62 1.96 -12.73
N ILE A 157 -4.51 2.70 -11.61
CA ILE A 157 -3.67 3.90 -11.50
C ILE A 157 -2.19 3.51 -11.56
N VAL A 158 -1.78 2.45 -10.86
CA VAL A 158 -0.40 1.92 -10.93
C VAL A 158 -0.03 1.59 -12.37
N LEU A 159 -0.89 0.86 -13.08
CA LEU A 159 -0.69 0.49 -14.48
C LEU A 159 -0.64 1.72 -15.39
N GLY A 160 -1.54 2.68 -15.19
CA GLY A 160 -1.50 3.97 -15.91
C GLY A 160 -0.18 4.72 -15.68
N LYS A 161 0.36 4.72 -14.46
CA LYS A 161 1.65 5.36 -14.18
C LYS A 161 2.81 4.61 -14.82
N ILE A 162 2.82 3.28 -14.75
CA ILE A 162 3.85 2.46 -15.42
C ILE A 162 3.80 2.70 -16.94
N ALA A 163 2.59 2.78 -17.53
CA ALA A 163 2.38 3.15 -18.94
C ALA A 163 3.00 4.50 -19.29
N GLN A 164 2.78 5.49 -18.43
CA GLN A 164 3.31 6.83 -18.62
C GLN A 164 4.85 6.84 -18.53
N SER A 165 5.42 6.15 -17.53
CA SER A 165 6.87 6.02 -17.38
C SER A 165 7.52 5.27 -18.53
N HIS A 166 6.82 4.32 -19.15
CA HIS A 166 7.32 3.56 -20.31
C HIS A 166 7.37 4.39 -21.60
N ARG A 167 6.71 5.55 -21.62
CA ARG A 167 6.57 6.43 -22.79
C ARG A 167 7.53 7.62 -22.74
N ASN A 168 8.17 7.85 -21.60
CA ASN A 168 9.11 8.94 -21.32
C ASN A 168 10.56 8.44 -21.31
#